data_AF-A0A2V7VSJ9-F1
#
_entry.id   AF-A0A2V7VSJ9-F1
#
_cell.length_a   1.000
_cell.length_b   1.000
_cell.length_c   1.000
_cell.angle_alpha   90.00
_cell.angle_beta   90.00
_cell.angle_gamma   90.00
#
_symmetry.space_group_name_H-M   'P 1'
#
loop_
_entity.id
_entity.type
_entity.pdbx_description
1 polymer ?
#
loop_
_entity_poly.entity_id
_entity_poly.type
_entity_poly.pdbx_seq_one_letter_code
_entity_poly.pdbx_strand_id
1 'polypeptide(L)'
;NAREAPRRTAELGLGYDETDGARSFVRLRDHDLFGWGQQATLAAIASEGGGGLRAELLGDRLWAGGPGYWLEAEAFDERPRLFTKGELLGRAEFDRDDLTFGLQASAGPSILTRLGLTGGWLDVRSRPGLGVDPAREQVRLLSGAVVWDDLDDRDLPTSGVQLRLTAE
;
A
#
# COMPACT_ATOMS: atom_id res chain seq x y z
N ASN A 1 -9.47 4.20 34.53
CA ASN A 1 -10.39 4.65 33.47
C ASN A 1 -9.69 4.55 32.13
N ALA A 2 -9.75 3.38 31.49
CA ALA A 2 -9.30 3.25 30.10
C ALA A 2 -10.46 3.72 29.21
N ARG A 3 -10.19 4.69 28.33
CA ARG A 3 -11.15 5.14 27.32
C ARG A 3 -10.91 4.32 26.07
N GLU A 4 -11.95 3.68 25.57
CA GLU A 4 -11.88 2.92 24.32
C GLU A 4 -11.48 3.85 23.16
N ALA A 5 -10.55 3.40 22.33
CA ALA A 5 -10.14 4.15 21.15
C ALA A 5 -11.34 4.29 20.19
N PRO A 6 -11.44 5.40 19.43
CA PRO A 6 -12.53 5.55 18.48
C PRO A 6 -12.49 4.43 17.45
N ARG A 7 -13.56 3.62 17.38
CA ARG A 7 -13.70 2.53 16.41
C ARG A 7 -13.59 3.02 14.97
N ARG A 8 -14.04 4.24 14.68
CA ARG A 8 -14.00 4.81 13.33
C ARG A 8 -13.18 6.08 13.31
N THR A 9 -12.30 6.19 12.33
CA THR A 9 -11.49 7.38 12.08
C THR A 9 -11.60 7.79 10.62
N ALA A 10 -11.62 9.10 10.40
CA ALA A 10 -11.57 9.71 9.08
C ALA A 10 -10.41 10.70 9.08
N GLU A 11 -9.49 10.50 8.15
CA GLU A 11 -8.29 11.30 7.96
C GLU A 11 -8.37 11.97 6.59
N LEU A 12 -7.94 13.21 6.52
CA LEU A 12 -7.73 13.94 5.28
C LEU A 12 -6.34 14.57 5.34
N GLY A 13 -5.63 14.53 4.22
CA GLY A 13 -4.29 15.10 4.14
C GLY A 13 -4.02 15.72 2.79
N LEU A 14 -3.24 16.79 2.82
CA LEU A 14 -2.74 17.50 1.66
C LEU A 14 -1.22 17.61 1.80
N GLY A 15 -0.51 17.57 0.69
CA GLY A 15 0.92 17.76 0.65
C GLY A 15 1.37 18.27 -0.70
N TYR A 16 2.64 18.63 -0.77
CA TYR A 16 3.30 19.00 -2.02
C TYR A 16 4.70 18.42 -2.03
N ASP A 17 5.11 17.88 -3.17
CA ASP A 17 6.51 17.57 -3.45
C ASP A 17 6.88 17.93 -4.90
N GLU A 18 8.18 18.08 -5.16
CA GLU A 18 8.69 18.48 -6.48
C GLU A 18 8.48 17.41 -7.56
N THR A 19 8.19 16.18 -7.17
CA THR A 19 8.11 15.05 -8.11
C THR A 19 6.70 14.87 -8.64
N ASP A 20 5.69 14.92 -7.75
CA ASP A 20 4.28 14.64 -8.03
C ASP A 20 3.34 15.80 -7.69
N GLY A 21 3.91 16.97 -7.40
CA GLY A 21 3.17 18.20 -7.22
C GLY A 21 2.25 18.14 -6.01
N ALA A 22 1.05 18.69 -6.15
CA ALA A 22 0.04 18.64 -5.10
C ALA A 22 -0.49 17.21 -4.95
N ARG A 23 -0.44 16.67 -3.73
CA ARG A 23 -1.00 15.37 -3.36
C ARG A 23 -2.06 15.52 -2.30
N SER A 24 -3.07 14.67 -2.37
CA SER A 24 -4.17 14.63 -1.42
C SER A 24 -4.57 13.19 -1.13
N PHE A 25 -5.07 12.96 0.08
CA PHE A 25 -5.73 11.70 0.40
C PHE A 25 -6.92 11.91 1.34
N VAL A 26 -7.87 11.01 1.23
CA VAL A 26 -8.92 10.78 2.22
C VAL A 26 -8.81 9.32 2.65
N ARG A 27 -8.82 9.05 3.95
CA ARG A 27 -8.73 7.71 4.50
C ARG A 27 -9.80 7.51 5.56
N LEU A 28 -10.56 6.45 5.43
CA LEU A 28 -11.52 5.97 6.41
C LEU A 28 -10.97 4.68 7.01
N ARG A 29 -11.01 4.55 8.32
CA ARG A 29 -10.60 3.33 9.02
C ARG A 29 -11.65 2.93 10.04
N ASP A 30 -12.01 1.65 10.04
CA ASP A 30 -12.89 1.03 11.02
C ASP A 30 -12.09 -0.07 11.73
N HIS A 31 -11.99 0.04 13.05
CA HIS A 31 -11.46 -0.97 13.94
C HIS A 31 -12.62 -1.78 14.50
N ASP A 32 -12.51 -3.09 14.36
CA ASP A 32 -13.50 -4.07 14.74
C ASP A 32 -14.74 -4.12 13.81
N LEU A 33 -14.50 -4.11 12.50
CA LEU A 33 -15.56 -4.03 11.47
C LEU A 33 -16.63 -5.12 11.62
N PHE A 34 -16.24 -6.35 11.97
CA PHE A 34 -17.14 -7.50 12.14
C PHE A 34 -17.32 -7.96 13.59
N GLY A 35 -16.77 -7.22 14.57
CA GLY A 35 -16.82 -7.61 15.98
C GLY A 35 -15.75 -8.63 16.41
N TRP A 36 -14.78 -8.97 15.55
CA TRP A 36 -13.71 -9.92 15.85
C TRP A 36 -12.30 -9.31 15.75
N GLY A 37 -12.16 -8.00 15.92
CA GLY A 37 -10.90 -7.27 15.95
C GLY A 37 -10.33 -6.91 14.58
N GLN A 38 -11.09 -7.07 13.48
CA GLN A 38 -10.59 -6.72 12.15
C GLN A 38 -10.49 -5.23 11.95
N GLN A 39 -9.42 -4.78 11.29
CA GLN A 39 -9.30 -3.41 10.84
C GLN A 39 -9.56 -3.32 9.34
N ALA A 40 -10.48 -2.45 8.94
CA ALA A 40 -10.70 -2.12 7.55
C ALA A 40 -10.25 -0.69 7.27
N THR A 41 -9.54 -0.49 6.17
CA THR A 41 -9.11 0.82 5.68
C THR A 41 -9.63 1.03 4.26
N LEU A 42 -10.24 2.17 3.98
CA LEU A 42 -10.54 2.63 2.62
C LEU A 42 -9.83 3.96 2.41
N ALA A 43 -9.00 4.06 1.37
CA ALA A 43 -8.28 5.28 1.04
C ALA A 43 -8.55 5.67 -0.42
N ALA A 44 -8.73 6.97 -0.63
CA ALA A 44 -8.70 7.61 -1.94
C ALA A 44 -7.49 8.54 -2.00
N ILE A 45 -6.68 8.42 -3.05
CA ILE A 45 -5.44 9.18 -3.22
C ILE A 45 -5.49 9.88 -4.57
N ALA A 46 -5.02 11.13 -4.63
CA ALA A 46 -4.90 11.89 -5.87
C ALA A 46 -3.65 12.78 -5.87
N SER A 47 -2.91 12.75 -6.98
CA SER A 47 -1.72 13.55 -7.25
C SER A 47 -1.54 13.77 -8.75
N GLU A 48 -0.52 14.55 -9.16
CA GLU A 48 -0.15 14.64 -10.58
C GLU A 48 0.45 13.35 -11.13
N GLY A 49 1.10 12.57 -10.25
CA GLY A 49 1.69 11.27 -10.56
C GLY A 49 0.70 10.11 -10.61
N GLY A 50 -0.59 10.37 -10.35
CA GLY A 50 -1.61 9.35 -10.36
C GLY A 50 -2.55 9.44 -9.17
N GLY A 51 -3.50 8.51 -9.13
CA GLY A 51 -4.49 8.44 -8.07
C GLY A 51 -5.35 7.19 -8.18
N GLY A 52 -6.10 6.90 -7.12
CA GLY A 52 -6.85 5.66 -7.06
C GLY A 52 -7.50 5.41 -5.73
N LEU A 53 -8.02 4.19 -5.61
CA LEU A 53 -8.66 3.67 -4.42
C LEU A 53 -7.87 2.46 -3.91
N ARG A 54 -7.68 2.41 -2.59
CA ARG A 54 -7.15 1.26 -1.87
C ARG A 54 -8.12 0.84 -0.79
N ALA A 55 -8.50 -0.43 -0.78
CA ALA A 55 -9.24 -1.06 0.30
C ALA A 55 -8.35 -2.11 0.95
N GLU A 56 -8.21 -2.06 2.27
CA GLU A 56 -7.42 -3.01 3.07
C GLU A 56 -8.31 -3.61 4.16
N LEU A 57 -8.17 -4.90 4.39
CA LEU A 57 -8.73 -5.62 5.53
C LEU A 57 -7.62 -6.39 6.23
N LEU A 58 -7.40 -6.10 7.50
CA LEU A 58 -6.45 -6.78 8.38
C LEU A 58 -7.22 -7.57 9.43
N GLY A 59 -6.78 -8.80 9.70
CA GLY A 59 -7.29 -9.60 10.81
C GLY A 59 -6.17 -10.31 11.57
N ASP A 60 -6.33 -10.39 12.89
CA ASP A 60 -5.31 -10.93 13.78
C ASP A 60 -5.10 -12.44 13.62
N ARG A 61 -6.16 -13.18 13.26
CA ARG A 61 -6.14 -14.63 13.08
C ARG A 61 -7.12 -15.07 12.01
N LEU A 62 -6.66 -15.91 11.08
CA LEU A 62 -7.50 -16.48 10.02
C LEU A 62 -8.36 -17.66 10.52
N TRP A 63 -7.88 -18.39 11.53
CA TRP A 63 -8.61 -19.43 12.27
C TRP A 63 -8.06 -19.54 13.69
N ALA A 64 -8.64 -20.40 14.54
CA ALA A 64 -8.18 -20.59 15.92
C ALA A 64 -6.71 -21.05 15.98
N GLY A 65 -5.83 -20.18 16.48
CA GLY A 65 -4.37 -20.42 16.53
C GLY A 65 -3.63 -20.24 15.20
N GLY A 66 -4.32 -19.79 14.14
CA GLY A 66 -3.71 -19.49 12.84
C GLY A 66 -2.98 -18.16 12.79
N PRO A 67 -2.24 -17.89 11.70
CA PRO A 67 -1.60 -16.58 11.48
C PRO A 67 -2.64 -15.49 11.26
N GLY A 68 -2.21 -14.25 11.39
CA GLY A 68 -2.98 -13.11 10.91
C GLY A 68 -3.09 -13.12 9.39
N TYR A 69 -4.02 -12.35 8.86
CA TYR A 69 -4.23 -12.22 7.42
C TYR A 69 -4.41 -10.77 7.04
N TRP A 70 -4.17 -10.51 5.75
CA TRP A 70 -4.49 -9.26 5.13
C TRP A 70 -5.04 -9.48 3.73
N LEU A 71 -5.93 -8.59 3.32
CA LEU A 71 -6.49 -8.51 1.99
C LEU A 71 -6.41 -7.05 1.56
N GLU A 72 -5.86 -6.80 0.38
CA GLU A 72 -5.76 -5.48 -0.22
C GLU A 72 -6.33 -5.53 -1.63
N ALA A 73 -7.14 -4.54 -1.97
CA ALA A 73 -7.62 -4.32 -3.32
C ALA A 73 -7.24 -2.90 -3.75
N GLU A 74 -6.64 -2.79 -4.93
CA GLU A 74 -6.19 -1.54 -5.51
C GLU A 74 -6.82 -1.32 -6.88
N ALA A 75 -7.20 -0.06 -7.15
CA ALA A 75 -7.59 0.42 -8.46
C ALA A 75 -6.96 1.81 -8.65
N PHE A 76 -5.89 1.88 -9.45
CA PHE A 76 -5.05 3.07 -9.59
C PHE A 76 -4.77 3.42 -11.04
N ASP A 77 -4.79 4.71 -11.32
CA ASP A 77 -4.16 5.32 -12.49
C ASP A 77 -2.78 5.81 -12.06
N GLU A 78 -1.73 5.24 -12.63
CA GLU A 78 -0.33 5.55 -12.34
C GLU A 78 0.27 6.33 -13.51
N ARG A 79 0.94 7.46 -13.20
CA ARG A 79 1.58 8.33 -14.19
C ARG A 79 3.06 8.57 -13.88
N PRO A 80 3.91 7.54 -13.89
CA PRO A 80 5.31 7.67 -13.53
C PRO A 80 6.07 8.51 -14.56
N ARG A 81 7.05 9.27 -14.07
CA ARG A 81 7.94 10.08 -14.91
C ARG A 81 8.92 9.17 -15.66
N LEU A 82 9.01 9.35 -16.98
CA LEU A 82 9.97 8.66 -17.82
C LEU A 82 11.12 9.59 -18.19
N PHE A 83 12.34 9.11 -17.96
CA PHE A 83 13.56 9.83 -18.28
C PHE A 83 14.37 9.09 -19.33
N THR A 84 14.96 9.82 -20.28
CA THR A 84 15.99 9.29 -21.18
C THR A 84 17.21 10.17 -21.12
N LYS A 85 18.39 9.59 -20.92
CA LYS A 85 19.66 10.33 -20.82
C LYS A 85 19.63 11.52 -19.84
N GLY A 86 18.85 11.40 -18.76
CA GLY A 86 18.69 12.45 -17.75
C GLY A 86 17.63 13.52 -18.07
N GLU A 87 17.05 13.51 -19.27
CA GLU A 87 15.97 14.43 -19.65
C GLU A 87 14.60 13.79 -19.42
N LEU A 88 13.66 14.58 -18.90
CA LEU A 88 12.28 14.15 -18.72
C LEU A 88 11.60 14.09 -20.09
N LEU A 89 11.19 12.89 -20.52
CA LEU A 89 10.41 12.71 -21.74
C LEU A 89 8.91 12.99 -21.52
N GLY A 90 8.43 12.76 -20.30
CA GLY A 90 7.03 12.93 -19.94
C GLY A 90 6.61 11.94 -18.85
N ARG A 91 5.31 11.65 -18.79
CA ARG A 91 4.74 10.63 -17.91
C ARG A 91 4.08 9.53 -18.75
N ALA A 92 4.43 8.28 -18.46
CA ALA A 92 3.67 7.13 -18.92
C ALA A 92 2.32 7.08 -18.20
N GLU A 93 1.40 6.24 -18.67
CA GLU A 93 0.09 6.06 -18.04
C GLU A 93 -0.24 4.57 -17.98
N PHE A 94 -0.58 4.12 -16.79
CA PHE A 94 -0.97 2.74 -16.51
C PHE A 94 -2.24 2.75 -15.67
N ASP A 95 -3.21 1.91 -16.02
CA ASP A 95 -4.28 1.55 -15.09
C ASP A 95 -3.93 0.21 -14.46
N ARG A 96 -3.98 0.14 -13.14
CA ARG A 96 -3.67 -1.04 -12.37
C ARG A 96 -4.84 -1.39 -11.47
N ASP A 97 -5.35 -2.60 -11.64
CA ASP A 97 -6.35 -3.20 -10.77
C ASP A 97 -5.80 -4.50 -10.21
N ASP A 98 -5.63 -4.59 -8.90
CA ASP A 98 -5.16 -5.82 -8.27
C ASP A 98 -5.85 -6.17 -6.97
N LEU A 99 -5.70 -7.44 -6.62
CA LEU A 99 -6.11 -8.02 -5.35
C LEU A 99 -4.92 -8.78 -4.79
N THR A 100 -4.52 -8.43 -3.58
CA THR A 100 -3.52 -9.15 -2.82
C THR A 100 -4.15 -9.79 -1.60
N PHE A 101 -3.91 -11.09 -1.42
CA PHE A 101 -4.21 -11.80 -0.18
C PHE A 101 -2.91 -12.29 0.44
N GLY A 102 -2.77 -12.16 1.75
CA GLY A 102 -1.59 -12.65 2.43
C GLY A 102 -1.80 -13.05 3.87
N LEU A 103 -0.79 -13.74 4.39
CA LEU A 103 -0.68 -14.17 5.78
C LEU A 103 0.41 -13.36 6.46
N GLN A 104 0.24 -13.12 7.76
CA GLN A 104 1.22 -12.43 8.57
C GLN A 104 1.41 -13.09 9.94
N ALA A 105 2.64 -13.05 10.44
CA ALA A 105 2.99 -13.55 11.76
C ALA A 105 3.94 -12.57 12.45
N SER A 106 3.75 -12.37 13.75
CA SER A 106 4.61 -11.53 14.58
C SER A 106 5.42 -12.37 15.56
N ALA A 107 6.70 -12.06 15.70
CA ALA A 107 7.56 -12.62 16.74
C ALA A 107 7.92 -11.52 17.75
N GLY A 108 7.16 -11.44 18.84
CA GLY A 108 7.23 -10.31 19.76
C GLY A 108 6.69 -9.01 19.15
N PRO A 109 6.96 -7.85 19.77
CA PRO A 109 6.49 -6.55 19.29
C PRO A 109 7.31 -6.00 18.11
N SER A 110 8.51 -6.54 17.87
CA SER A 110 9.51 -5.94 16.99
C SER A 110 9.64 -6.63 15.63
N ILE A 111 9.16 -7.87 15.45
CA ILE A 111 9.32 -8.61 14.19
C ILE A 111 7.96 -8.95 13.59
N LEU A 112 7.79 -8.63 12.30
CA LEU A 112 6.63 -8.97 11.48
C LEU A 112 7.09 -9.65 10.19
N THR A 113 6.54 -10.83 9.90
CA THR A 113 6.73 -11.55 8.64
C THR A 113 5.43 -11.57 7.85
N ARG A 114 5.50 -11.36 6.54
CA ARG A 114 4.38 -11.41 5.60
C ARG A 114 4.71 -12.30 4.39
N LEU A 115 3.69 -12.99 3.91
CA LEU A 115 3.70 -13.72 2.64
C LEU A 115 2.40 -13.39 1.90
N GLY A 116 2.47 -12.97 0.64
CA GLY A 116 1.33 -12.50 -0.13
C GLY A 116 1.29 -13.08 -1.54
N LEU A 117 0.08 -13.19 -2.07
CA LEU A 117 -0.19 -13.53 -3.47
C LEU A 117 -1.01 -12.40 -4.08
N THR A 118 -0.52 -11.80 -5.16
CA THR A 118 -1.18 -10.72 -5.88
C THR A 118 -1.62 -11.23 -7.25
N GLY A 119 -2.86 -10.90 -7.61
CA GLY A 119 -3.41 -11.15 -8.93
C GLY A 119 -4.12 -9.90 -9.44
N GLY A 120 -3.90 -9.53 -10.70
CA GLY A 120 -4.46 -8.31 -11.23
C GLY A 120 -4.24 -8.12 -12.72
N TRP A 121 -4.51 -6.90 -13.17
CA TRP A 121 -4.31 -6.45 -14.54
C TRP A 121 -3.60 -5.11 -14.54
N LEU A 122 -2.75 -4.93 -15.55
CA LEU A 122 -2.08 -3.68 -15.86
C LEU A 122 -2.41 -3.32 -17.30
N ASP A 123 -3.16 -2.24 -17.49
CA ASP A 123 -3.45 -1.68 -18.81
C ASP A 123 -2.46 -0.55 -19.08
N VAL A 124 -1.52 -0.80 -20.00
CA VAL A 124 -0.52 0.14 -20.47
C VAL A 124 -1.15 1.04 -21.53
N ARG A 125 -1.19 2.35 -21.28
CA ARG A 125 -1.71 3.32 -22.26
C ARG A 125 -0.58 3.91 -23.10
N SER A 126 -0.74 3.84 -24.41
CA SER A 126 0.22 4.43 -25.34
C SER A 126 0.14 5.96 -25.32
N ARG A 127 1.31 6.59 -25.29
CA ARG A 127 1.45 8.04 -25.46
C ARG A 127 2.47 8.35 -26.56
N PRO A 128 2.12 9.22 -27.52
CA PRO A 128 3.05 9.62 -28.58
C PRO A 128 4.38 10.12 -28.01
N GLY A 129 5.49 9.59 -28.53
CA GLY A 129 6.85 10.01 -28.14
C GLY A 129 7.46 9.28 -26.94
N LEU A 130 6.72 8.40 -26.25
CA LEU A 130 7.26 7.62 -25.12
C LEU A 130 7.71 6.19 -25.49
N GLY A 131 7.36 5.70 -26.68
CA GLY A 131 7.81 4.39 -27.16
C GLY A 131 7.26 3.21 -26.36
N VAL A 132 6.12 3.40 -25.69
CA VAL A 132 5.41 2.37 -24.95
C VAL A 132 4.19 1.94 -25.77
N ASP A 133 4.17 0.67 -26.18
CA ASP A 133 3.05 0.10 -26.91
C ASP A 133 1.89 -0.19 -25.95
N PRO A 134 0.64 0.05 -26.40
CA PRO A 134 -0.50 -0.24 -25.56
C PRO A 134 -0.63 -1.75 -25.41
N ALA A 135 -0.77 -2.21 -24.17
CA ALA A 135 -0.84 -3.62 -23.83
C ALA A 135 -1.71 -3.81 -22.60
N ARG A 136 -2.35 -4.98 -22.51
CA ARG A 136 -2.99 -5.43 -21.28
C ARG A 136 -2.24 -6.63 -20.75
N GLU A 137 -1.65 -6.48 -19.58
CA GLU A 137 -0.82 -7.49 -18.96
C GLU A 137 -1.51 -8.04 -17.72
N GLN A 138 -1.30 -9.33 -17.46
CA GLN A 138 -1.79 -9.95 -16.24
C GLN A 138 -0.70 -9.91 -15.18
N VAL A 139 -1.03 -9.39 -14.00
CA VAL A 139 -0.13 -9.38 -12.85
C VAL A 139 -0.37 -10.66 -12.03
N ARG A 140 0.71 -11.38 -11.73
CA ARG A 140 0.73 -12.52 -10.81
C ARG A 140 2.03 -12.48 -10.04
N LEU A 141 1.96 -12.21 -8.74
CA LEU A 141 3.13 -12.00 -7.89
C LEU A 141 3.06 -12.87 -6.65
N LEU A 142 4.21 -13.38 -6.21
CA LEU A 142 4.41 -13.95 -4.88
C LEU A 142 5.31 -13.00 -4.11
N SER A 143 4.78 -12.35 -3.09
CA SER A 143 5.53 -11.39 -2.28
C SER A 143 5.86 -11.94 -0.90
N GLY A 144 7.01 -11.55 -0.37
CA GLY A 144 7.46 -11.88 0.96
C GLY A 144 8.09 -10.67 1.63
N ALA A 145 7.84 -10.47 2.92
CA ALA A 145 8.48 -9.42 3.69
C ALA A 145 8.85 -9.88 5.10
N VAL A 146 9.99 -9.41 5.59
CA VAL A 146 10.37 -9.48 7.01
C VAL A 146 10.73 -8.08 7.44
N VAL A 147 10.03 -7.58 8.45
CA VAL A 147 10.25 -6.29 9.09
C VAL A 147 10.73 -6.54 10.51
N TRP A 148 11.86 -5.96 10.86
CA TRP A 148 12.34 -5.83 12.23
C TRP A 148 12.41 -4.35 12.57
N ASP A 149 11.66 -3.92 13.58
CA ASP A 149 11.61 -2.55 14.07
C ASP A 149 11.80 -2.53 15.58
N ASP A 150 12.90 -1.92 16.03
CA ASP A 150 13.24 -1.71 17.44
C ASP A 150 13.57 -0.22 17.70
N LEU A 151 12.99 0.68 16.90
CA LEU A 151 13.15 2.12 17.10
C LEU A 151 12.49 2.55 18.42
N ASP A 152 13.14 3.49 19.11
CA ASP A 152 12.61 4.11 20.32
C ASP A 152 11.43 5.05 20.06
N ASP A 153 11.50 5.80 18.96
CA ASP A 153 10.44 6.66 18.44
C ASP A 153 10.32 6.46 16.92
N ARG A 154 9.09 6.41 16.41
CA ARG A 154 8.83 6.16 14.99
C ARG A 154 9.02 7.39 14.12
N ASP A 155 8.78 8.58 14.66
CA ASP A 155 8.78 9.84 13.92
C ASP A 155 10.12 10.57 14.09
N LEU A 156 10.73 10.47 15.28
CA LEU A 156 12.00 11.11 15.64
C LEU A 156 12.93 10.15 16.40
N PRO A 157 13.41 9.06 15.75
CA PRO A 157 14.23 8.05 16.41
C PRO A 157 15.56 8.62 16.90
N THR A 158 15.95 8.25 18.12
CA THR A 158 17.28 8.55 18.67
C THR A 158 18.12 7.31 18.92
N SER A 159 17.50 6.13 18.88
CA SER A 159 18.15 4.83 19.06
C SER A 159 17.36 3.71 18.38
N GLY A 160 17.96 2.52 18.30
CA GLY A 160 17.35 1.34 17.67
C GLY A 160 17.67 1.18 16.18
N VAL A 161 17.00 0.22 15.55
CA VAL A 161 17.15 -0.09 14.13
C VAL A 161 15.81 -0.50 13.52
N GLN A 162 15.58 -0.09 12.28
CA GLN A 162 14.51 -0.62 11.44
C GLN A 162 15.13 -1.27 10.20
N LEU A 163 14.84 -2.55 9.99
CA LEU A 163 15.23 -3.33 8.82
C LEU A 163 13.97 -3.87 8.15
N ARG A 164 13.88 -3.63 6.83
CA ARG A 164 12.82 -4.19 5.99
C ARG A 164 13.45 -4.95 4.83
N LEU A 165 13.19 -6.24 4.78
CA LEU A 165 13.53 -7.10 3.65
C LEU A 165 12.24 -7.41 2.90
N THR A 166 12.22 -7.16 1.59
CA THR A 166 11.07 -7.45 0.71
C THR A 166 11.54 -8.22 -0.51
N ALA A 167 10.71 -9.15 -0.97
CA ALA A 167 10.87 -9.89 -2.21
C ALA A 167 9.53 -9.92 -2.93
N GLU A 168 9.56 -9.76 -4.24
CA GLU A 168 8.42 -9.67 -5.16
C GLU A 168 8.80 -10.37 -6.47
#